data_AF-A0A8D8R5J1-F1
#
_entry.id   AF-A0A8D8R5J1-F1
#
_cell.length_a   1.000
_cell.length_b   1.000
_cell.length_c   1.000
_cell.angle_alpha   90.00
_cell.angle_beta   90.00
_cell.angle_gamma   90.00
#
_symmetry.space_group_name_H-M   'P 1'
#
loop_
_entity.id
_entity.type
_entity.pdbx_description
1 polymer ?
#
loop_
_entity_poly.entity_id
_entity_poly.type
_entity_poly.pdbx_seq_one_letter_code
_entity_poly.pdbx_strand_id
1 'polypeptide(L)'
;KFIDKKDIIIDCGNTYYKESIKKNKQLNKKGIYYIGTGISGGEKGALKGPAIMPGGNKKAYKLISPILKKIAAIYKNEPCVSYIGENGSGHYVKMIHNGIEYSDMQLISEAYFILKTGLNLNNKEISEIFNNWNNGELNSYLIEITKNILIKKDKSKKYLIDNILDKADNKGTGKWMSKNALDLEEPSCLTTQSVFTRYLSYMKSQRVKASKILLGPKKNTYKIKNKTKFIEKIRKSLYFSKIISYAQGFS
;
A
#
# COMPACT_ATOMS: atom_id res chain seq x y z
N LYS A 1 -23.59 -10.45 31.96
CA LYS A 1 -22.81 -9.28 31.50
C LYS A 1 -21.38 -9.78 31.33
N PHE A 2 -20.77 -9.71 30.14
CA PHE A 2 -19.48 -10.37 29.85
C PHE A 2 -18.27 -9.42 29.86
N ILE A 3 -18.49 -8.11 30.09
CA ILE A 3 -17.46 -7.07 30.09
C ILE A 3 -17.75 -6.11 31.23
N ASP A 4 -16.71 -5.79 32.01
CA ASP A 4 -16.72 -4.95 33.20
C ASP A 4 -15.96 -3.63 33.00
N LYS A 5 -16.06 -2.75 34.00
CA LYS A 5 -15.33 -1.48 33.99
C LYS A 5 -13.83 -1.76 34.01
N LYS A 6 -13.07 -0.98 33.23
CA LYS A 6 -11.62 -1.07 33.00
C LYS A 6 -11.18 -2.21 32.07
N ASP A 7 -12.10 -3.02 31.56
CA ASP A 7 -11.78 -3.96 30.49
C ASP A 7 -11.38 -3.23 29.21
N ILE A 8 -10.60 -3.91 28.36
CA ILE A 8 -10.03 -3.34 27.14
C ILE A 8 -10.54 -4.12 25.94
N ILE A 9 -11.23 -3.42 25.04
CA ILE A 9 -11.58 -3.92 23.71
C ILE A 9 -10.52 -3.42 22.72
N ILE A 10 -9.88 -4.34 22.01
CA ILE A 10 -8.92 -4.03 20.96
C ILE A 10 -9.55 -4.38 19.61
N ASP A 11 -9.71 -3.38 18.74
CA ASP A 11 -10.20 -3.56 17.38
C ASP A 11 -8.99 -3.54 16.44
N CYS A 12 -8.68 -4.69 15.83
CA CYS A 12 -7.54 -4.87 14.93
C CYS A 12 -7.94 -4.85 13.44
N GLY A 13 -9.17 -4.45 13.13
CA GLY A 13 -9.67 -4.39 11.76
C GLY A 13 -9.11 -3.21 10.96
N ASN A 14 -9.39 -3.20 9.65
CA ASN A 14 -9.23 -1.98 8.84
C ASN A 14 -10.45 -1.07 9.04
N THR A 15 -10.66 -0.61 10.27
CA THR A 15 -11.81 0.21 10.66
C THR A 15 -11.56 1.67 10.29
N TYR A 16 -12.57 2.36 9.74
CA TYR A 16 -12.46 3.80 9.47
C TYR A 16 -12.28 4.58 10.77
N TYR A 17 -11.29 5.47 10.84
CA TYR A 17 -10.85 6.07 12.10
C TYR A 17 -11.94 6.85 12.86
N LYS A 18 -12.89 7.49 12.14
CA LYS A 18 -14.03 8.19 12.77
C LYS A 18 -14.96 7.23 13.51
N GLU A 19 -15.10 5.98 13.05
CA GLU A 19 -15.86 4.94 13.77
C GLU A 19 -15.14 4.55 15.06
N SER A 20 -13.82 4.48 15.05
CA SER A 20 -13.04 4.24 16.27
C SER A 20 -13.14 5.39 17.27
N ILE A 21 -13.16 6.65 16.81
CA ILE A 21 -13.42 7.81 17.67
C ILE A 21 -14.82 7.68 18.33
N LYS A 22 -15.84 7.34 17.53
CA LYS A 22 -17.22 7.14 18.02
C LYS A 22 -17.30 6.02 19.05
N LYS A 23 -16.73 4.84 18.76
CA LYS A 23 -16.68 3.68 19.67
C LYS A 23 -15.93 4.01 20.96
N ASN A 24 -14.79 4.70 20.86
CA ASN A 24 -14.00 5.12 22.03
C ASN A 24 -14.84 6.01 22.96
N LYS A 25 -15.53 7.02 22.43
CA LYS A 25 -16.44 7.88 23.21
C LYS A 25 -17.59 7.09 23.87
N GLN A 26 -18.19 6.15 23.15
CA GLN A 26 -19.31 5.34 23.66
C GLN A 26 -18.89 4.38 24.78
N LEU A 27 -17.75 3.72 24.63
CA LEU A 27 -17.24 2.73 25.59
C LEU A 27 -16.66 3.40 26.84
N ASN A 28 -15.98 4.55 26.68
CA ASN A 28 -15.49 5.31 27.83
C ASN A 28 -16.61 5.75 28.77
N LYS A 29 -17.79 6.12 28.25
CA LYS A 29 -18.98 6.43 29.08
C LYS A 29 -19.43 5.25 29.96
N LYS A 30 -19.12 4.03 29.54
CA LYS A 30 -19.41 2.79 30.28
C LYS A 30 -18.24 2.35 31.17
N GLY A 31 -17.15 3.13 31.20
CA GLY A 31 -15.91 2.79 31.90
C GLY A 31 -15.09 1.70 31.22
N ILE A 32 -15.32 1.41 29.94
CA ILE A 32 -14.62 0.40 29.15
C ILE A 32 -13.60 1.10 28.25
N TYR A 33 -12.37 0.59 28.20
CA TYR A 33 -11.34 1.12 27.31
C TYR A 33 -11.47 0.52 25.91
N TYR A 34 -11.22 1.35 24.89
CA TYR A 34 -11.18 0.92 23.50
C TYR A 34 -9.87 1.37 22.85
N ILE A 35 -9.20 0.43 22.18
CA ILE A 35 -7.96 0.66 21.43
C ILE A 35 -8.19 0.25 19.97
N GLY A 36 -8.18 1.22 19.06
CA GLY A 36 -8.17 0.96 17.62
C GLY A 36 -6.74 0.73 17.16
N THR A 37 -6.45 -0.45 16.58
CA THR A 37 -5.09 -0.90 16.29
C THR A 37 -4.95 -1.27 14.83
N GLY A 38 -4.17 -0.49 14.08
CA GLY A 38 -3.77 -0.88 12.74
C GLY A 38 -2.79 -2.04 12.76
N ILE A 39 -3.06 -3.11 12.00
CA ILE A 39 -2.13 -4.25 11.82
C ILE A 39 -1.72 -4.38 10.35
N SER A 40 -0.43 -4.37 10.04
CA SER A 40 0.08 -4.56 8.67
C SER A 40 1.12 -5.67 8.56
N GLY A 41 1.14 -6.37 7.42
CA GLY A 41 2.05 -7.51 7.16
C GLY A 41 1.40 -8.72 6.45
N GLY A 42 0.09 -8.69 6.24
CA GLY A 42 -0.66 -9.82 5.66
C GLY A 42 -0.63 -11.08 6.54
N GLU A 43 -1.03 -12.22 6.00
CA GLU A 43 -1.11 -13.48 6.76
C GLU A 43 0.26 -13.91 7.32
N LYS A 44 1.31 -13.85 6.49
CA LYS A 44 2.67 -14.20 6.90
C LYS A 44 3.22 -13.24 7.95
N GLY A 45 2.96 -11.93 7.82
CA GLY A 45 3.35 -10.94 8.80
C GLY A 45 2.60 -11.12 10.12
N ALA A 46 1.30 -11.42 10.09
CA ALA A 46 0.53 -11.71 11.29
C ALA A 46 1.10 -12.91 12.08
N LEU A 47 1.59 -13.94 11.39
CA LEU A 47 2.21 -15.11 12.01
C LEU A 47 3.63 -14.82 12.55
N LYS A 48 4.44 -14.05 11.82
CA LYS A 48 5.88 -13.89 12.12
C LYS A 48 6.26 -12.61 12.84
N GLY A 49 5.36 -11.64 12.87
CA GLY A 49 5.62 -10.30 13.36
C GLY A 49 5.05 -9.24 12.42
N PRO A 50 3.91 -8.60 12.74
CA PRO A 50 3.38 -7.49 11.96
C PRO A 50 3.89 -6.14 12.48
N ALA A 51 3.62 -5.09 11.71
CA ALA A 51 3.65 -3.71 12.23
C ALA A 51 2.32 -3.41 12.92
N ILE A 52 2.38 -2.83 14.13
CA ILE A 52 1.22 -2.64 15.02
C ILE A 52 1.11 -1.16 15.39
N MET A 53 -0.06 -0.57 15.15
CA MET A 53 -0.32 0.88 15.27
C MET A 53 -1.49 1.13 16.24
N PRO A 54 -1.31 0.95 17.56
CA PRO A 54 -2.36 1.14 18.55
C PRO A 54 -2.63 2.64 18.82
N GLY A 55 -3.90 3.02 18.83
CA GLY A 55 -4.39 4.33 19.26
C GLY A 55 -5.62 4.21 20.17
N GLY A 56 -5.78 5.13 21.11
CA GLY A 56 -6.87 5.11 22.08
C GLY A 56 -6.44 5.60 23.46
N ASN A 57 -6.89 4.95 24.53
CA ASN A 57 -6.54 5.38 25.88
C ASN A 57 -5.09 4.96 26.27
N LYS A 58 -4.26 5.93 26.66
CA LYS A 58 -2.84 5.70 27.03
C LYS A 58 -2.65 4.76 28.23
N LYS A 59 -3.57 4.74 29.21
CA LYS A 59 -3.51 3.82 30.36
C LYS A 59 -3.78 2.39 29.90
N ALA A 60 -4.78 2.18 29.05
CA ALA A 60 -5.05 0.86 28.47
C ALA A 60 -3.88 0.38 27.58
N TYR A 61 -3.27 1.26 26.77
CA TYR A 61 -2.08 0.90 26.00
C TYR A 61 -0.94 0.37 26.88
N LYS A 62 -0.66 1.00 28.03
CA LYS A 62 0.40 0.54 28.96
C LYS A 62 0.17 -0.91 29.42
N LEU A 63 -1.08 -1.32 29.61
CA LEU A 63 -1.45 -2.68 30.03
C LEU A 63 -1.20 -3.71 28.91
N ILE A 64 -1.51 -3.36 27.66
CA ILE A 64 -1.40 -4.29 26.51
C ILE A 64 -0.04 -4.24 25.79
N SER A 65 0.74 -3.16 25.99
CA SER A 65 2.02 -2.93 25.31
C SER A 65 3.01 -4.10 25.42
N PRO A 66 3.17 -4.80 26.56
CA PRO A 66 4.08 -5.94 26.65
C PRO A 66 3.76 -7.06 25.66
N ILE A 67 2.46 -7.36 25.45
CA ILE A 67 2.02 -8.39 24.49
C ILE A 67 2.28 -7.90 23.07
N LEU A 68 1.88 -6.66 22.75
CA LEU A 68 2.05 -6.09 21.42
C LEU A 68 3.53 -6.03 21.00
N LYS A 69 4.43 -5.66 21.92
CA LYS A 69 5.88 -5.64 21.67
C LYS A 69 6.46 -7.02 21.42
N LYS A 70 5.97 -8.06 22.12
CA LYS A 70 6.44 -9.44 21.94
C LYS A 70 6.04 -10.03 20.58
N ILE A 71 4.88 -9.64 20.05
CA ILE A 71 4.36 -10.20 18.80
C ILE A 71 4.70 -9.37 17.56
N ALA A 72 5.18 -8.13 17.71
CA ALA A 72 5.53 -7.26 16.58
C ALA A 72 6.80 -7.74 15.85
N ALA A 73 6.95 -7.36 14.58
CA ALA A 73 8.24 -7.46 13.89
C ALA A 73 9.34 -6.70 14.66
N ILE A 74 10.59 -7.13 14.54
CA ILE A 74 11.74 -6.42 15.13
C ILE A 74 12.63 -5.89 13.99
N TYR A 75 12.98 -4.61 14.07
CA TYR A 75 13.95 -3.97 13.17
C TYR A 75 15.00 -3.22 13.99
N LYS A 76 16.29 -3.50 13.77
CA LYS A 76 17.40 -2.92 14.53
C LYS A 76 17.19 -2.99 16.06
N ASN A 77 16.74 -4.15 16.55
CA ASN A 77 16.41 -4.42 17.97
C ASN A 77 15.21 -3.62 18.53
N GLU A 78 14.46 -2.91 17.69
CA GLU A 78 13.24 -2.21 18.09
C GLU A 78 11.99 -2.93 17.56
N PRO A 79 10.97 -3.17 18.40
CA PRO A 79 9.72 -3.74 17.94
C PRO A 79 8.94 -2.70 17.12
N CYS A 80 8.36 -3.12 15.99
CA CYS A 80 7.55 -2.31 15.08
C CYS A 80 6.15 -2.02 15.66
N VAL A 81 6.12 -1.46 16.87
CA VAL A 81 4.92 -1.00 17.57
C VAL A 81 5.23 0.24 18.39
N SER A 82 4.37 1.25 18.27
CA SER A 82 4.43 2.45 19.10
C SER A 82 3.03 2.95 19.41
N TYR A 83 2.86 3.62 20.55
CA TYR A 83 1.59 4.30 20.84
C TYR A 83 1.42 5.49 19.91
N ILE A 84 0.44 5.41 19.02
CA ILE A 84 0.25 6.41 17.97
C ILE A 84 -0.39 7.68 18.53
N GLY A 85 -1.37 7.55 19.43
CA GLY A 85 -2.08 8.69 19.99
C GLY A 85 -3.46 8.33 20.52
N GLU A 86 -4.28 9.34 20.73
CA GLU A 86 -5.61 9.16 21.29
C GLU A 86 -6.65 8.69 20.26
N ASN A 87 -7.77 8.18 20.77
CA ASN A 87 -8.97 7.87 20.01
C ASN A 87 -8.73 6.94 18.80
N GLY A 88 -8.96 7.44 17.58
CA GLY A 88 -8.84 6.68 16.34
C GLY A 88 -7.47 6.77 15.65
N SER A 89 -6.45 7.35 16.28
CA SER A 89 -5.16 7.64 15.65
C SER A 89 -4.47 6.41 15.04
N GLY A 90 -4.58 5.25 15.70
CA GLY A 90 -3.99 4.00 15.22
C GLY A 90 -4.56 3.54 13.88
N HIS A 91 -5.89 3.59 13.73
CA HIS A 91 -6.55 3.32 12.46
C HIS A 91 -6.36 4.42 11.43
N TYR A 92 -6.17 5.67 11.85
CA TYR A 92 -5.82 6.77 10.95
C TYR A 92 -4.45 6.53 10.30
N VAL A 93 -3.41 6.25 11.08
CA VAL A 93 -2.08 5.92 10.54
C VAL A 93 -2.13 4.69 9.64
N LYS A 94 -2.95 3.69 9.97
CA LYS A 94 -3.15 2.52 9.10
C LYS A 94 -3.81 2.89 7.76
N MET A 95 -4.78 3.78 7.78
CA MET A 95 -5.41 4.30 6.56
C MET A 95 -4.39 5.01 5.67
N ILE A 96 -3.53 5.86 6.25
CA ILE A 96 -2.44 6.53 5.53
C ILE A 96 -1.44 5.54 4.95
N HIS A 97 -0.99 4.54 5.73
CA HIS A 97 -0.14 3.45 5.22
C HIS A 97 -0.77 2.81 3.98
N ASN A 98 -2.05 2.44 4.03
CA ASN A 98 -2.73 1.82 2.90
C ASN A 98 -2.79 2.72 1.67
N GLY A 99 -2.93 4.04 1.84
CA GLY A 99 -2.90 4.96 0.72
C GLY A 99 -1.50 5.08 0.10
N ILE A 100 -0.44 5.17 0.90
CA ILE A 100 0.95 5.14 0.41
C ILE A 100 1.24 3.81 -0.32
N GLU A 101 0.74 2.69 0.19
CA GLU A 101 0.85 1.38 -0.47
C GLU A 101 0.20 1.39 -1.87
N TYR A 102 -0.94 2.08 -2.04
CA TYR A 102 -1.59 2.20 -3.34
C TYR A 102 -0.72 2.94 -4.34
N SER A 103 -0.09 4.03 -3.91
CA SER A 103 0.85 4.81 -4.71
C SER A 103 2.07 3.99 -5.11
N ASP A 104 2.69 3.29 -4.16
CA ASP A 104 3.86 2.44 -4.45
C ASP A 104 3.54 1.37 -5.49
N MET A 105 2.40 0.66 -5.33
CA MET A 105 1.96 -0.34 -6.29
C MET A 105 1.71 0.27 -7.68
N GLN A 106 1.08 1.45 -7.74
CA GLN A 106 0.79 2.14 -8.99
C GLN A 106 2.08 2.56 -9.69
N LEU A 107 3.02 3.19 -8.98
CA LEU A 107 4.32 3.60 -9.52
C LEU A 107 5.14 2.41 -10.03
N ILE A 108 5.13 1.30 -9.30
CA ILE A 108 5.76 0.04 -9.73
C ILE A 108 5.11 -0.49 -11.02
N SER A 109 3.78 -0.43 -11.10
CA SER A 109 3.03 -0.88 -12.29
C SER A 109 3.34 -0.04 -13.53
N GLU A 110 3.55 1.27 -13.36
CA GLU A 110 3.93 2.17 -14.44
C GLU A 110 5.36 1.92 -14.91
N ALA A 111 6.29 1.71 -13.97
CA ALA A 111 7.65 1.30 -14.33
C ALA A 111 7.64 -0.01 -15.12
N TYR A 112 6.86 -1.01 -14.67
CA TYR A 112 6.65 -2.26 -15.40
C TYR A 112 6.08 -2.01 -16.81
N PHE A 113 5.03 -1.18 -16.93
CA PHE A 113 4.39 -0.88 -18.20
C PHE A 113 5.37 -0.23 -19.19
N ILE A 114 6.14 0.77 -18.76
CA ILE A 114 7.14 1.45 -19.60
C ILE A 114 8.24 0.46 -20.04
N LEU A 115 8.72 -0.42 -19.16
CA LEU A 115 9.70 -1.45 -19.53
C LEU A 115 9.11 -2.46 -20.54
N LYS A 116 7.89 -2.93 -20.31
CA LYS A 116 7.20 -3.93 -21.14
C LYS A 116 6.82 -3.39 -22.51
N THR A 117 6.20 -2.21 -22.59
CA THR A 117 5.64 -1.67 -23.84
C THR A 117 6.51 -0.61 -24.49
N GLY A 118 7.32 0.12 -23.72
CA GLY A 118 8.23 1.16 -24.23
C GLY A 118 9.59 0.61 -24.66
N LEU A 119 10.11 -0.41 -23.96
CA LEU A 119 11.39 -1.06 -24.28
C LEU A 119 11.24 -2.46 -24.90
N ASN A 120 10.01 -2.99 -24.98
CA ASN A 120 9.69 -4.34 -25.46
C ASN A 120 10.45 -5.44 -24.70
N LEU A 121 10.67 -5.26 -23.40
CA LEU A 121 11.32 -6.26 -22.55
C LEU A 121 10.34 -7.37 -22.17
N ASN A 122 10.82 -8.60 -22.06
CA ASN A 122 10.04 -9.73 -21.57
C ASN A 122 10.02 -9.79 -20.04
N ASN A 123 9.14 -10.63 -19.46
CA ASN A 123 8.95 -10.66 -18.00
C ASN A 123 10.20 -11.12 -17.23
N LYS A 124 11.04 -11.98 -17.82
CA LYS A 124 12.29 -12.42 -17.20
C LYS A 124 13.29 -11.26 -17.11
N GLU A 125 13.49 -10.53 -18.21
CA GLU A 125 14.36 -9.35 -18.25
C GLU A 125 13.89 -8.28 -17.24
N ILE A 126 12.58 -8.02 -17.19
CA ILE A 126 12.03 -7.06 -16.22
C ILE A 126 12.23 -7.56 -14.79
N SER A 127 12.04 -8.86 -14.52
CA SER A 127 12.32 -9.42 -13.19
C SER A 127 13.77 -9.24 -12.77
N GLU A 128 14.73 -9.41 -13.67
CA GLU A 128 16.16 -9.21 -13.40
C GLU A 128 16.45 -7.72 -13.09
N ILE A 129 15.81 -6.79 -13.80
CA ILE A 129 15.87 -5.35 -13.51
C ILE A 129 15.34 -5.05 -12.10
N PHE A 130 14.14 -5.52 -11.76
CA PHE A 130 13.56 -5.33 -10.42
C PHE A 130 14.40 -6.00 -9.33
N ASN A 131 15.04 -7.14 -9.61
CA ASN A 131 15.99 -7.76 -8.70
C ASN A 131 17.20 -6.87 -8.44
N ASN A 132 17.74 -6.25 -9.49
CA ASN A 132 18.87 -5.34 -9.37
C ASN A 132 18.47 -4.06 -8.61
N TRP A 133 17.29 -3.51 -8.87
CA TRP A 133 16.74 -2.38 -8.13
C TRP A 133 16.53 -2.69 -6.65
N ASN A 134 16.11 -3.92 -6.32
CA ASN A 134 15.92 -4.36 -4.94
C ASN A 134 17.25 -4.48 -4.16
N ASN A 135 18.39 -4.54 -4.84
CA ASN A 135 19.71 -4.55 -4.21
C ASN A 135 20.27 -3.14 -4.00
N GLY A 136 19.53 -2.09 -4.37
CA GLY A 136 19.90 -0.68 -4.18
C GLY A 136 18.88 0.09 -3.35
N GLU A 137 18.74 1.40 -3.61
CA GLU A 137 17.87 2.31 -2.85
C GLU A 137 16.36 1.99 -2.92
N LEU A 138 15.94 1.15 -3.87
CA LEU A 138 14.56 0.67 -3.99
C LEU A 138 14.28 -0.61 -3.19
N ASN A 139 15.24 -1.10 -2.39
CA ASN A 139 15.07 -2.28 -1.53
C ASN A 139 13.76 -2.18 -0.72
N SER A 140 12.80 -3.03 -1.04
CA SER A 140 11.49 -3.04 -0.39
C SER A 140 10.72 -4.31 -0.69
N TYR A 141 9.79 -4.66 0.20
CA TYR A 141 8.93 -5.83 0.04
C TYR A 141 8.16 -5.81 -1.29
N LEU A 142 7.62 -4.65 -1.71
CA LEU A 142 6.84 -4.54 -2.96
C LEU A 142 7.70 -4.78 -4.20
N ILE A 143 8.95 -4.32 -4.22
CA ILE A 143 9.90 -4.59 -5.31
C ILE A 143 10.30 -6.07 -5.31
N GLU A 144 10.55 -6.66 -4.14
CA GLU A 144 10.87 -8.08 -3.99
C GLU A 144 9.73 -9.00 -4.50
N ILE A 145 8.48 -8.75 -4.12
CA ILE A 145 7.38 -9.57 -4.63
C ILE A 145 7.15 -9.33 -6.12
N THR A 146 7.42 -8.12 -6.63
CA THR A 146 7.27 -7.81 -8.06
C THR A 146 8.20 -8.66 -8.92
N LYS A 147 9.50 -8.76 -8.58
CA LYS A 147 10.41 -9.65 -9.30
C LYS A 147 9.91 -11.11 -9.29
N ASN A 148 9.41 -11.58 -8.14
CA ASN A 148 8.92 -12.95 -7.99
C ASN A 148 7.63 -13.21 -8.79
N ILE A 149 6.72 -12.23 -8.85
CA ILE A 149 5.48 -12.28 -9.63
C ILE A 149 5.78 -12.42 -11.12
N LEU A 150 6.74 -11.64 -11.63
CA LEU A 150 7.06 -11.58 -13.06
C LEU A 150 7.58 -12.90 -13.62
N ILE A 151 8.27 -13.72 -12.82
CA ILE A 151 8.77 -15.04 -13.24
C ILE A 151 7.84 -16.19 -12.88
N LYS A 152 6.74 -15.93 -12.17
CA LYS A 152 5.78 -16.98 -11.80
C LYS A 152 5.11 -17.52 -13.06
N LYS A 153 5.18 -18.84 -13.24
CA LYS A 153 4.51 -19.54 -14.34
C LYS A 153 3.26 -20.27 -13.86
N ASP A 154 2.27 -20.38 -14.73
CA ASP A 154 1.08 -21.21 -14.55
C ASP A 154 1.35 -22.68 -14.93
N LYS A 155 0.31 -23.52 -14.83
CA LYS A 155 0.38 -24.95 -15.20
C LYS A 155 0.73 -25.17 -16.68
N SER A 156 0.44 -24.19 -17.54
CA SER A 156 0.74 -24.19 -18.98
C SER A 156 2.13 -23.63 -19.29
N LYS A 157 2.98 -23.40 -18.27
CA LYS A 157 4.34 -22.83 -18.37
C LYS A 157 4.38 -21.41 -18.94
N LYS A 158 3.24 -20.70 -19.02
CA LYS A 158 3.17 -19.29 -19.41
C LYS A 158 3.34 -18.40 -18.18
N TYR A 159 3.82 -17.17 -18.36
CA TYR A 159 3.92 -16.22 -17.26
C TYR A 159 2.52 -15.88 -16.75
N LEU A 160 2.27 -16.14 -15.47
CA LEU A 160 0.96 -16.01 -14.86
C LEU A 160 0.44 -14.56 -14.95
N ILE A 161 1.32 -13.57 -14.77
CA ILE A 161 0.98 -12.15 -14.81
C ILE A 161 0.33 -11.72 -16.14
N ASP A 162 0.72 -12.35 -17.26
CA ASP A 162 0.18 -12.03 -18.58
C ASP A 162 -1.26 -12.58 -18.79
N ASN A 163 -1.69 -13.51 -17.91
CA ASN A 163 -3.01 -14.14 -17.94
C ASN A 163 -3.96 -13.59 -16.86
N ILE A 164 -3.50 -12.67 -16.00
CA ILE A 164 -4.34 -12.04 -14.97
C ILE A 164 -5.18 -10.94 -15.62
N LEU A 165 -6.49 -10.92 -15.30
CA LEU A 165 -7.38 -9.85 -15.73
C LEU A 165 -6.94 -8.51 -15.14
N ASP A 166 -6.74 -7.51 -16.00
CA ASP A 166 -6.32 -6.14 -15.67
C ASP A 166 -7.46 -5.31 -15.06
N LYS A 167 -8.03 -5.80 -13.96
CA LYS A 167 -9.03 -5.14 -13.11
C LYS A 167 -8.54 -5.17 -11.66
N ALA A 168 -7.95 -4.08 -11.22
CA ALA A 168 -7.42 -3.96 -9.88
C ALA A 168 -8.55 -3.73 -8.86
N ASP A 169 -8.61 -4.59 -7.84
CA ASP A 169 -9.61 -4.44 -6.78
C ASP A 169 -9.26 -3.30 -5.80
N ASN A 170 -10.26 -2.78 -5.07
CA ASN A 170 -10.10 -1.73 -4.07
C ASN A 170 -10.98 -1.99 -2.83
N LYS A 171 -10.35 -2.20 -1.68
CA LYS A 171 -11.02 -2.47 -0.39
C LYS A 171 -11.46 -1.20 0.37
N GLY A 172 -11.28 -0.02 -0.22
CA GLY A 172 -11.79 1.26 0.28
C GLY A 172 -10.80 2.11 1.08
N THR A 173 -9.74 1.53 1.66
CA THR A 173 -8.79 2.27 2.52
C THR A 173 -8.03 3.38 1.78
N GLY A 174 -7.58 3.12 0.54
CA GLY A 174 -6.96 4.16 -0.30
C GLY A 174 -7.92 5.32 -0.62
N LYS A 175 -9.20 5.00 -0.88
CA LYS A 175 -10.26 6.01 -1.09
C LYS A 175 -10.48 6.86 0.17
N TRP A 176 -10.40 6.26 1.36
CA TRP A 176 -10.54 7.00 2.61
C TRP A 176 -9.43 8.02 2.81
N MET A 177 -8.17 7.68 2.51
CA MET A 177 -7.06 8.65 2.54
C MET A 177 -7.30 9.80 1.57
N SER A 178 -7.65 9.52 0.30
CA SER A 178 -7.92 10.58 -0.68
C SER A 178 -9.07 11.50 -0.27
N LYS A 179 -10.16 10.95 0.28
CA LYS A 179 -11.26 11.76 0.81
C LYS A 179 -10.81 12.62 1.99
N ASN A 180 -10.04 12.03 2.90
CA ASN A 180 -9.57 12.75 4.07
C ASN A 180 -8.56 13.86 3.71
N ALA A 181 -7.71 13.66 2.70
CA ALA A 181 -6.85 14.72 2.18
C ALA A 181 -7.67 15.90 1.63
N LEU A 182 -8.75 15.63 0.91
CA LEU A 182 -9.68 16.67 0.45
C LEU A 182 -10.37 17.38 1.63
N ASP A 183 -10.83 16.64 2.64
CA ASP A 183 -11.46 17.22 3.84
C ASP A 183 -10.47 18.10 4.64
N LEU A 184 -9.17 17.83 4.55
CA LEU A 184 -8.09 18.56 5.23
C LEU A 184 -7.45 19.66 4.36
N GLU A 185 -7.86 19.77 3.09
CA GLU A 185 -7.25 20.68 2.12
C GLU A 185 -5.75 20.40 1.85
N GLU A 186 -5.31 19.14 2.06
CA GLU A 186 -3.92 18.71 1.86
C GLU A 186 -3.70 18.06 0.48
N PRO A 187 -2.63 18.42 -0.26
CA PRO A 187 -2.40 17.92 -1.61
C PRO A 187 -1.88 16.47 -1.63
N SER A 188 -2.79 15.50 -1.76
CA SER A 188 -2.45 14.08 -1.92
C SER A 188 -2.70 13.56 -3.35
N CYS A 189 -1.97 14.10 -4.33
CA CYS A 189 -2.24 13.82 -5.74
C CYS A 189 -1.88 12.38 -6.16
N LEU A 190 -0.75 11.82 -5.71
CA LEU A 190 -0.30 10.49 -6.14
C LEU A 190 -1.23 9.37 -5.66
N THR A 191 -1.61 9.40 -4.38
CA THR A 191 -2.55 8.43 -3.81
C THR A 191 -3.91 8.52 -4.52
N THR A 192 -4.38 9.74 -4.76
CA THR A 192 -5.67 9.98 -5.42
C THR A 192 -5.66 9.50 -6.89
N GLN A 193 -4.59 9.76 -7.63
CA GLN A 193 -4.42 9.22 -8.98
C GLN A 193 -4.33 7.68 -8.96
N SER A 194 -3.66 7.09 -7.97
CA SER A 194 -3.58 5.64 -7.82
C SER A 194 -4.95 5.00 -7.57
N VAL A 195 -5.83 5.67 -6.83
CA VAL A 195 -7.23 5.26 -6.68
C VAL A 195 -7.98 5.36 -8.01
N PHE A 196 -7.82 6.46 -8.75
CA PHE A 196 -8.47 6.64 -10.05
C PHE A 196 -7.99 5.66 -11.12
N THR A 197 -6.70 5.31 -11.15
CA THR A 197 -6.18 4.31 -12.09
C THR A 197 -6.77 2.93 -11.83
N ARG A 198 -7.04 2.58 -10.56
CA ARG A 198 -7.81 1.37 -10.24
C ARG A 198 -9.23 1.44 -10.79
N TYR A 199 -9.93 2.57 -10.64
CA TYR A 199 -11.26 2.78 -11.23
C TYR A 199 -11.25 2.64 -12.76
N LEU A 200 -10.26 3.23 -13.42
CA LEU A 200 -10.06 3.09 -14.86
C LEU A 200 -9.85 1.62 -15.26
N SER A 201 -9.14 0.84 -14.45
CA SER A 201 -8.93 -0.59 -14.70
C SER A 201 -10.26 -1.39 -14.68
N TYR A 202 -11.20 -1.07 -13.77
CA TYR A 202 -12.51 -1.71 -13.71
C TYR A 202 -13.34 -1.49 -14.98
N MET A 203 -13.18 -0.34 -15.64
CA MET A 203 -13.85 0.05 -16.88
C MET A 203 -13.34 -0.74 -18.11
N LYS A 204 -12.95 -2.01 -17.93
CA LYS A 204 -12.35 -2.88 -18.97
C LYS A 204 -13.16 -2.95 -20.26
N SER A 205 -14.47 -3.15 -20.17
CA SER A 205 -15.34 -3.25 -21.35
C SER A 205 -15.32 -1.96 -22.16
N GLN A 206 -15.32 -0.81 -21.48
CA GLN A 206 -15.23 0.51 -22.11
C GLN A 206 -13.83 0.74 -22.70
N ARG A 207 -12.75 0.38 -21.99
CA ARG A 207 -11.37 0.47 -22.51
C ARG A 207 -11.17 -0.36 -23.78
N VAL A 208 -11.68 -1.59 -23.82
CA VAL A 208 -11.59 -2.47 -25.00
C VAL A 208 -12.40 -1.93 -26.19
N LYS A 209 -13.56 -1.30 -25.94
CA LYS A 209 -14.32 -0.62 -26.99
C LYS A 209 -13.56 0.62 -27.49
N ALA A 210 -13.08 1.46 -26.57
CA ALA A 210 -12.37 2.68 -26.90
C ALA A 210 -11.08 2.42 -27.68
N SER A 211 -10.33 1.36 -27.37
CA SER A 211 -9.08 1.03 -28.08
C SER A 211 -9.26 0.66 -29.56
N LYS A 212 -10.50 0.39 -30.01
CA LYS A 212 -10.83 0.14 -31.41
C LYS A 212 -11.15 1.43 -32.18
N ILE A 213 -11.40 2.53 -31.47
CA ILE A 213 -11.88 3.80 -32.02
C ILE A 213 -10.81 4.89 -31.85
N LEU A 214 -10.25 5.01 -30.66
CA LEU A 214 -9.23 6.00 -30.33
C LEU A 214 -7.85 5.50 -30.74
N LEU A 215 -7.18 6.26 -31.60
CA LEU A 215 -5.84 5.98 -32.07
C LEU A 215 -4.81 6.75 -31.24
N GLY A 216 -3.82 6.03 -30.72
CA GLY A 216 -2.64 6.61 -30.08
C GLY A 216 -1.51 6.88 -31.07
N PRO A 217 -0.40 7.48 -30.61
CA PRO A 217 0.80 7.62 -31.43
C PRO A 217 1.33 6.25 -31.90
N LYS A 218 1.87 6.19 -33.12
CA LYS A 218 2.43 4.95 -33.67
C LYS A 218 3.61 4.49 -32.81
N LYS A 219 3.62 3.20 -32.40
CA LYS A 219 4.60 2.57 -31.48
C LYS A 219 6.10 2.75 -31.82
N ASN A 220 6.44 3.19 -33.04
CA ASN A 220 7.81 3.23 -33.54
C ASN A 220 8.35 4.65 -33.82
N THR A 221 7.71 5.71 -33.34
CA THR A 221 8.17 7.08 -33.61
C THR A 221 9.48 7.45 -32.90
N TYR A 222 9.87 6.72 -31.84
CA TYR A 222 11.09 7.04 -31.08
C TYR A 222 11.95 5.80 -30.80
N LYS A 223 13.16 5.74 -31.37
CA LYS A 223 14.16 4.71 -31.06
C LYS A 223 14.98 5.12 -29.84
N ILE A 224 14.87 4.37 -28.76
CA ILE A 224 15.69 4.58 -27.56
C ILE A 224 17.13 4.12 -27.86
N LYS A 225 18.02 5.09 -28.07
CA LYS A 225 19.43 4.85 -28.45
C LYS A 225 20.22 4.07 -27.40
N ASN A 226 19.96 4.30 -26.12
CA ASN A 226 20.65 3.62 -25.02
C ASN A 226 19.63 3.11 -23.99
N LYS A 227 19.30 1.80 -24.08
CA LYS A 227 18.33 1.15 -23.19
C LYS A 227 18.76 1.20 -21.73
N THR A 228 20.04 0.93 -21.43
CA THR A 228 20.57 0.94 -20.06
C THR A 228 20.38 2.30 -19.40
N LYS A 229 20.73 3.39 -20.09
CA LYS A 229 20.53 4.76 -19.60
C LYS A 229 19.05 5.08 -19.40
N PHE A 230 18.17 4.55 -20.23
CA PHE A 230 16.72 4.76 -20.10
C PHE A 230 16.13 3.97 -18.92
N ILE A 231 16.56 2.72 -18.71
CA ILE A 231 16.17 1.90 -17.54
C ILE A 231 16.59 2.61 -16.25
N GLU A 232 17.78 3.19 -16.20
CA GLU A 232 18.23 3.97 -15.04
C GLU A 232 17.39 5.23 -14.81
N LYS A 233 16.94 5.91 -15.88
CA LYS A 233 15.99 7.02 -15.75
C LYS A 233 14.65 6.57 -15.16
N ILE A 234 14.13 5.41 -15.58
CA ILE A 234 12.89 4.84 -15.02
C ILE A 234 13.09 4.56 -13.52
N ARG A 235 14.22 3.94 -13.15
CA ARG A 235 14.57 3.65 -11.75
C ARG A 235 14.58 4.90 -10.88
N LYS A 236 15.29 5.96 -11.33
CA LYS A 236 15.35 7.25 -10.62
C LYS A 236 13.98 7.94 -10.55
N SER A 237 13.19 7.86 -11.62
CA SER A 237 11.85 8.45 -11.64
C SER A 237 10.90 7.74 -10.68
N LEU A 238 10.97 6.41 -10.61
CA LEU A 238 10.25 5.60 -9.63
C LEU A 238 10.65 6.00 -8.21
N TYR A 239 11.95 6.06 -7.91
CA TYR A 239 12.43 6.43 -6.58
C TYR A 239 12.00 7.84 -6.16
N PHE A 240 12.16 8.82 -7.06
CA PHE A 240 11.72 10.20 -6.83
C PHE A 240 10.22 10.30 -6.60
N SER A 241 9.41 9.59 -7.39
CA SER A 241 7.96 9.56 -7.22
C SER A 241 7.53 8.92 -5.90
N LYS A 242 8.27 7.90 -5.43
CA LYS A 242 8.07 7.36 -4.08
C LYS A 242 8.33 8.41 -3.02
N ILE A 243 9.45 9.15 -3.11
CA ILE A 243 9.75 10.25 -2.16
C ILE A 243 8.58 11.24 -2.09
N ILE A 244 8.04 11.66 -3.25
CA ILE A 244 6.87 12.57 -3.28
C ILE A 244 5.66 11.92 -2.62
N SER A 245 5.36 10.66 -2.92
CA SER A 245 4.19 9.99 -2.32
C SER A 245 4.29 9.88 -0.80
N TYR A 246 5.50 9.64 -0.28
CA TYR A 246 5.72 9.60 1.15
C TYR A 246 5.63 11.01 1.75
N ALA A 247 6.22 12.02 1.11
CA ALA A 247 6.10 13.42 1.55
C ALA A 247 4.64 13.85 1.69
N GLN A 248 3.79 13.55 0.69
CA GLN A 248 2.35 13.82 0.71
C GLN A 248 1.57 13.00 1.75
N GLY A 249 2.08 11.86 2.17
CA GLY A 249 1.45 11.04 3.19
C GLY A 249 1.81 11.47 4.62
N PHE A 250 2.94 12.14 4.78
CA PHE A 250 3.46 12.62 6.07
C PHE A 250 3.12 14.08 6.38
N SER A 251 2.86 14.91 5.36
CA SER A 251 2.27 16.26 5.51
C SER A 251 0.88 16.15 6.10
#